data_AF-A0A382FJA9-F1
#
_entry.id   AF-A0A382FJA9-F1
#
_cell.length_a   1.000
_cell.length_b   1.000
_cell.length_c   1.000
_cell.angle_alpha   90.00
_cell.angle_beta   90.00
_cell.angle_gamma   90.00
#
_symmetry.space_group_name_H-M   'P 1'
#
loop_
_entity.id
_entity.type
_entity.pdbx_description
1 polymer ?
#
loop_
_entity_poly.entity_id
_entity_poly.type
_entity_poly.pdbx_seq_one_letter_code
_entity_poly.pdbx_strand_id
1 'polypeptide(L)'
;MPLYVKGHSQGEYVFDHNWAHAYENAGGHYYPKLQASVPFTPATGPRLLVPPGKSRERNQRILIRAATQVADKLGVSSLHITFPTEREWELMGDNGLLQ
;
A
#
# COMPACT_ATOMS: atom_id res chain seq x y z
N MET A 1 10.48 0.25 -2.65
CA MET A 1 9.19 0.88 -2.31
C MET A 1 9.33 1.49 -0.93
N PRO A 2 9.13 2.80 -0.75
CA PRO A 2 9.04 3.43 0.57
C PRO A 2 7.76 2.98 1.29
N LEU A 3 7.86 2.69 2.59
CA LEU A 3 6.74 2.30 3.45
C LEU A 3 6.77 3.13 4.72
N TYR A 4 5.65 3.76 5.05
CA TYR A 4 5.51 4.64 6.21
C TYR A 4 4.42 4.08 7.13
N VAL A 5 4.73 3.91 8.42
CA VAL A 5 3.72 3.56 9.42
C VAL A 5 2.91 4.81 9.74
N LYS A 6 1.58 4.70 9.67
CA LYS A 6 0.68 5.83 9.90
C LYS A 6 -0.40 5.50 10.91
N GLY A 7 -0.55 6.40 11.88
CA GLY A 7 -1.61 6.40 12.88
C GLY A 7 -2.82 7.28 12.51
N HIS A 8 -2.88 7.78 11.28
CA HIS A 8 -3.94 8.67 10.78
C HIS A 8 -3.98 8.66 9.24
N SER A 9 -5.11 9.08 8.66
CA SER A 9 -5.27 9.19 7.20
C SER A 9 -4.94 10.56 6.59
N GLN A 10 -4.65 11.57 7.41
CA GLN A 10 -4.36 12.92 6.92
C GLN A 10 -3.20 12.94 5.90
N GLY A 11 -3.33 13.71 4.83
CA GLY A 11 -2.28 13.94 3.83
C GLY A 11 -2.09 12.84 2.79
N GLU A 12 -2.94 11.79 2.80
CA GLU A 12 -2.87 10.70 1.82
C GLU A 12 -3.58 11.02 0.51
N TYR A 13 -4.36 12.10 0.47
CA TYR A 13 -5.22 12.51 -0.67
C TYR A 13 -6.19 11.40 -1.13
N VAL A 14 -6.36 10.37 -0.29
CA VAL A 14 -7.36 9.32 -0.35
C VAL A 14 -8.18 9.50 0.93
N PHE A 15 -9.46 9.83 0.79
CA PHE A 15 -10.35 10.08 1.91
C PHE A 15 -10.91 8.78 2.47
N ASP A 16 -10.05 7.96 3.09
CA ASP A 16 -10.45 6.69 3.71
C ASP A 16 -10.94 6.84 5.16
N HIS A 17 -11.14 8.07 5.64
CA HIS A 17 -11.68 8.35 6.99
C HIS A 17 -13.00 7.62 7.28
N ASN A 18 -13.88 7.51 6.28
CA ASN A 18 -15.15 6.79 6.43
C ASN A 18 -14.93 5.28 6.61
N TRP A 19 -13.95 4.70 5.92
CA TRP A 19 -13.57 3.30 6.09
C TRP A 19 -12.94 3.05 7.46
N ALA A 20 -12.05 3.95 7.89
CA ALA A 20 -11.46 3.91 9.23
C ALA A 20 -12.55 3.93 10.31
N HIS A 21 -13.47 4.89 10.24
CA HIS A 21 -14.58 5.01 11.18
C HIS A 21 -15.50 3.78 11.18
N ALA A 22 -15.86 3.28 10.00
CA ALA A 22 -16.72 2.10 9.90
C ALA A 22 -16.05 0.86 10.50
N TYR A 23 -14.76 0.65 10.24
CA TYR A 23 -14.00 -0.48 10.77
C TYR A 23 -13.80 -0.39 12.28
N GLU A 24 -13.51 0.81 12.80
CA GLU A 24 -13.40 1.06 14.25
C GLU A 24 -14.74 0.87 14.97
N ASN A 25 -15.84 1.34 14.37
CA ASN A 25 -17.19 1.11 14.91
C ASN A 25 -17.59 -0.37 14.91
N ALA A 26 -17.04 -1.18 14.01
CA ALA A 26 -17.20 -2.63 14.00
C ALA A 26 -16.31 -3.36 15.04
N GLY A 27 -15.55 -2.61 15.85
CA GLY A 27 -14.66 -3.15 16.90
C GLY A 27 -13.25 -3.48 16.42
N GLY A 28 -12.90 -3.11 15.17
CA GLY A 28 -11.55 -3.28 14.64
C GLY A 28 -10.60 -2.15 15.04
N HIS A 29 -9.30 -2.36 14.83
CA HIS A 29 -8.29 -1.31 14.93
C HIS A 29 -7.81 -0.97 13.52
N TYR A 30 -8.21 0.20 13.00
CA TYR A 30 -7.81 0.62 11.66
C TYR A 30 -6.39 1.16 11.60
N TYR A 31 -5.84 1.61 12.73
CA TYR A 31 -4.48 2.10 12.85
C TYR A 31 -3.67 1.26 13.86
N PRO A 32 -2.33 1.21 13.71
CA PRO A 32 -1.56 1.78 12.60
C PRO A 32 -1.74 0.99 11.30
N LYS A 33 -1.63 1.68 10.17
CA LYS A 33 -1.56 1.10 8.83
C LYS A 33 -0.21 1.38 8.18
N LEU A 34 0.15 0.63 7.14
CA LEU A 34 1.37 0.86 6.36
C LEU A 34 1.05 1.51 5.02
N GLN A 35 1.70 2.62 4.71
CA GLN A 35 1.43 3.42 3.51
C GLN A 35 2.63 3.43 2.57
N ALA A 36 2.41 3.07 1.30
CA ALA A 36 3.33 3.33 0.20
C ALA A 36 2.79 4.47 -0.66
N SER A 37 3.48 5.61 -0.64
CA SER A 37 3.16 6.78 -1.46
C SER A 37 4.39 7.65 -1.70
N VAL A 38 4.28 8.57 -2.65
CA VAL A 38 5.17 9.74 -2.69
C VAL A 38 4.63 10.75 -1.68
N PRO A 39 5.42 11.18 -0.67
CA PRO A 39 4.94 12.11 0.34
C PRO A 39 4.39 13.40 -0.27
N PHE A 40 3.24 13.85 0.24
CA PHE A 40 2.63 15.14 -0.09
C PHE A 40 2.32 15.39 -1.58
N THR A 41 2.19 14.35 -2.42
CA THR A 41 1.79 14.51 -3.82
C THR A 41 0.90 13.35 -4.30
N PRO A 42 -0.36 13.60 -4.70
CA PRO A 42 -1.24 12.60 -5.31
C PRO A 42 -0.87 12.35 -6.77
N ALA A 43 0.37 11.95 -7.03
CA ALA A 43 0.87 11.70 -8.38
C ALA A 43 0.97 10.21 -8.67
N THR A 44 0.28 9.79 -9.73
CA THR A 44 0.44 8.46 -10.32
C THR A 44 1.89 8.25 -10.71
N GLY A 45 2.48 7.14 -10.26
CA GLY A 45 3.85 6.80 -10.65
C GLY A 45 4.34 5.51 -10.01
N PRO A 46 5.56 5.07 -10.35
CA PRO A 46 6.10 3.81 -9.87
C PRO A 46 6.17 3.78 -8.34
N ARG A 47 5.59 2.73 -7.74
CA ARG A 47 5.72 2.41 -6.31
C ARG A 47 6.64 1.23 -6.10
N LEU A 48 6.63 0.28 -7.03
CA LEU A 48 7.52 -0.85 -7.07
C LEU A 48 8.81 -0.40 -7.79
N LEU A 49 9.65 0.34 -7.07
CA LEU A 49 10.95 0.92 -7.49
C LEU A 49 11.98 -0.15 -7.90
N VAL A 50 11.66 -0.93 -8.92
CA VAL A 50 12.45 -2.02 -9.48
C VAL A 50 13.02 -1.56 -10.82
N PRO A 51 14.34 -1.70 -11.04
CA PRO A 51 14.96 -1.26 -12.28
C PRO A 51 14.43 -2.07 -13.49
N PRO A 52 14.47 -1.48 -14.71
CA PRO A 52 14.12 -2.19 -15.93
C PRO A 52 15.07 -3.38 -16.16
N GLY A 53 14.55 -4.46 -16.74
CA GLY A 53 15.33 -5.66 -17.07
C GLY A 53 14.47 -6.92 -17.12
N LYS A 54 15.08 -8.04 -17.57
CA LYS A 54 14.39 -9.33 -17.75
C LYS A 54 13.72 -9.85 -16.48
N SER A 55 14.25 -9.50 -15.30
CA SER A 55 13.72 -9.93 -14.00
C SER A 55 12.77 -8.93 -13.35
N ARG A 56 12.39 -7.84 -14.04
CA ARG A 56 11.62 -6.72 -13.44
C ARG A 56 10.32 -7.21 -12.82
N GLU A 57 9.49 -7.91 -13.59
CA GLU A 57 8.17 -8.35 -13.09
C GLU A 57 8.30 -9.34 -11.93
N ARG A 58 9.22 -10.31 -12.03
CA ARG A 58 9.52 -11.25 -10.93
C ARG A 58 9.90 -10.50 -9.66
N ASN A 59 10.77 -9.50 -9.76
CA ASN A 59 11.22 -8.72 -8.61
C ASN A 59 10.11 -7.80 -8.06
N GLN A 60 9.23 -7.27 -8.91
CA GLN A 60 8.04 -6.53 -8.47
C GLN A 60 7.10 -7.42 -7.66
N ARG A 61 6.83 -8.66 -8.12
CA ARG A 61 6.02 -9.64 -7.37
C ARG A 61 6.66 -10.00 -6.03
N ILE A 62 7.98 -10.17 -5.99
CA ILE A 62 8.72 -10.38 -4.73
C ILE A 62 8.53 -9.18 -3.80
N LEU A 63 8.62 -7.96 -4.32
CA LEU A 63 8.48 -6.74 -3.51
C LEU A 63 7.07 -6.58 -2.95
N ILE A 64 6.02 -6.91 -3.72
CA ILE A 64 4.63 -6.91 -3.23
C ILE A 64 4.48 -7.90 -2.07
N ARG A 65 4.93 -9.15 -2.25
CA ARG A 65 4.85 -10.18 -1.21
C ARG A 65 5.64 -9.80 0.04
N ALA A 66 6.82 -9.22 -0.13
CA ALA A 66 7.64 -8.75 0.98
C ALA A 66 6.95 -7.60 1.73
N ALA A 67 6.28 -6.67 1.04
CA ALA A 67 5.54 -5.59 1.68
C ALA A 67 4.37 -6.13 2.52
N THR A 68 3.62 -7.12 2.02
CA THR A 68 2.58 -7.80 2.80
C THR A 68 3.15 -8.51 4.03
N GLN A 69 4.26 -9.24 3.88
CA GLN A 69 4.94 -9.88 5.02
C GLN A 69 5.45 -8.88 6.06
N VAL A 70 5.89 -7.70 5.63
CA VAL A 70 6.27 -6.61 6.55
C VAL A 70 5.05 -6.11 7.31
N ALA A 71 3.91 -5.94 6.64
CA ALA A 71 2.67 -5.54 7.30
C ALA A 71 2.26 -6.57 8.38
N ASP A 72 2.28 -7.85 8.05
CA ASP A 72 1.98 -8.94 9.00
C ASP A 72 2.93 -8.92 10.22
N LYS A 73 4.24 -8.79 9.96
CA LYS A 73 5.26 -8.77 11.03
C LYS A 73 5.14 -7.55 11.94
N LEU A 74 4.71 -6.42 11.42
CA LEU A 74 4.51 -5.20 12.20
C LEU A 74 3.16 -5.19 12.93
N GLY A 75 2.27 -6.14 12.64
CA GLY A 75 0.93 -6.18 13.23
C GLY A 75 0.08 -4.96 12.87
N VAL A 76 0.35 -4.32 11.72
CA VAL A 76 -0.47 -3.22 11.21
C VAL A 76 -1.77 -3.77 10.63
N SER A 77 -2.82 -2.96 10.64
CA SER A 77 -4.15 -3.34 10.17
C SER A 77 -4.22 -3.60 8.65
N SER A 78 -3.44 -2.86 7.86
CA SER A 78 -3.49 -2.89 6.41
C SER A 78 -2.21 -2.34 5.75
N LEU A 79 -2.05 -2.68 4.46
CA LEU A 79 -1.08 -2.08 3.54
C LEU A 79 -1.83 -1.30 2.47
N HIS A 80 -1.56 -0.01 2.38
CA HIS A 80 -2.14 0.90 1.41
C HIS A 80 -1.07 1.35 0.42
N ILE A 81 -1.33 1.20 -0.88
CA ILE A 81 -0.44 1.65 -1.94
C ILE A 81 -1.22 2.63 -2.81
N THR A 82 -0.91 3.93 -2.72
CA THR A 82 -1.70 4.97 -3.37
C THR A 82 -1.02 5.55 -4.59
N PHE A 83 -1.83 5.81 -5.62
CA PHE A 83 -1.42 6.29 -6.93
C PHE A 83 -0.31 5.44 -7.60
N PRO A 84 -0.40 4.09 -7.60
CA PRO A 84 0.46 3.26 -8.44
C PRO A 84 0.12 3.49 -9.92
N THR A 85 1.00 3.06 -10.83
CA THR A 85 0.61 2.95 -12.24
C THR A 85 -0.44 1.85 -12.41
N GLU A 86 -1.26 1.92 -13.46
CA GLU A 86 -2.27 0.90 -13.75
C GLU A 86 -1.66 -0.51 -13.80
N ARG A 87 -0.52 -0.67 -14.49
CA ARG A 87 0.22 -1.94 -14.54
C ARG A 87 0.64 -2.45 -13.17
N GLU A 88 1.03 -1.56 -12.25
CA GLU A 88 1.39 -1.95 -10.89
C GLU A 88 0.14 -2.31 -10.07
N TRP A 89 -0.97 -1.61 -10.27
CA TRP A 89 -2.26 -1.93 -9.64
C TRP A 89 -2.78 -3.30 -10.07
N GLU A 90 -2.75 -3.62 -11.37
CA GLU A 90 -3.04 -4.96 -11.91
C GLU A 90 -2.17 -6.04 -11.25
N LEU A 91 -0.85 -5.80 -11.22
CA LEU A 91 0.13 -6.73 -10.66
C LEU A 91 -0.10 -6.98 -9.16
N MET A 92 -0.56 -5.97 -8.42
CA MET A 92 -0.93 -6.09 -7.01
C MET A 92 -2.19 -6.93 -6.83
N GLY A 93 -3.21 -6.74 -7.67
CA GLY A 93 -4.43 -7.57 -7.67
C GLY A 93 -4.13 -9.03 -7.97
N ASP A 94 -3.30 -9.30 -8.98
CA ASP A 94 -2.76 -10.65 -9.27
C ASP A 94 -1.98 -11.28 -8.10
N ASN A 95 -1.61 -10.49 -7.08
CA ASN A 95 -0.88 -10.94 -5.90
C ASN A 95 -1.71 -10.81 -4.62
N GLY A 96 -3.03 -10.69 -4.75
CA GLY A 96 -3.99 -10.81 -3.64
C GLY A 96 -4.26 -9.51 -2.88
N LEU A 97 -3.81 -8.36 -3.37
CA LEU A 97 -4.24 -7.08 -2.83
C LEU A 97 -5.63 -6.70 -3.38
N LEU A 98 -6.42 -6.02 -2.56
CA LEU A 98 -7.71 -5.47 -2.99
C LEU A 98 -7.48 -4.33 -4.01
N GLN A 99 -8.36 -4.26 -5.01
CA GLN A 99 -8.27 -3.36 -6.16
C GLN A 99 -9.41 -2.35 -6.19
#